data_AF-A0AA42LTY2-F1
#
_entry.id   AF-A0AA42LTY2-F1
#
_cell.length_a   1.000
_cell.length_b   1.000
_cell.length_c   1.000
_cell.angle_alpha   90.00
_cell.angle_beta   90.00
_cell.angle_gamma   90.00
#
_symmetry.space_group_name_H-M   'P 1'
#
loop_
_entity.id
_entity.type
_entity.pdbx_description
1 polymer ?
#
loop_
_entity_poly.entity_id
_entity_poly.type
_entity_poly.pdbx_seq_one_letter_code
_entity_poly.pdbx_strand_id
1 'polypeptide(L)'
;MTRSRIMAFFLSLLAAPAGASVIYDNHGLVVEVTTSGRQDWNTGQRQNTRGTTISFQGNKLCGKDVGKLLYPDGRNMAARAFFCAASARALETDAVLAYFTSSSADPALAHLQVVNGALRVNRLMLSNQADRDKPSGTRFEDARLPGWTRVETAWAETVMIRHAPLKAQNLGAGKLLDVDGDVAYLAIPPGRDVVVVQPATRVKDAQGDMRIVPEVVKFVDAPLAFRAVRLSDGRELARLDFKDTCLTLPAIEFNRPDPLYPSSAKRDVLFDDVPAWRSTTLQLTQNPGRATLQLKPGVALPTKANCKRG
;
A
#
# COMPACT_ATOMS: atom_id res chain seq x y z
N MET A 1 -43.91 -15.60 61.37
CA MET A 1 -44.63 -15.45 60.08
C MET A 1 -44.40 -14.01 59.67
N THR A 2 -43.77 -13.61 58.56
CA THR A 2 -43.69 -14.17 57.20
C THR A 2 -42.44 -13.58 56.52
N ARG A 3 -41.77 -14.41 55.72
CA ARG A 3 -40.77 -14.00 54.70
C ARG A 3 -41.42 -13.06 53.68
N SER A 4 -40.64 -12.14 53.10
CA SER A 4 -40.47 -12.06 51.64
C SER A 4 -39.29 -11.17 51.23
N ARG A 5 -38.49 -11.74 50.32
CA ARG A 5 -37.39 -11.17 49.54
C ARG A 5 -37.95 -10.28 48.42
N ILE A 6 -37.03 -9.63 47.67
CA ILE A 6 -37.11 -9.06 46.28
C ILE A 6 -36.62 -7.60 46.34
N MET A 7 -35.66 -7.10 45.55
CA MET A 7 -34.92 -7.63 44.41
C MET A 7 -33.62 -6.80 44.29
N ALA A 8 -32.48 -7.46 44.12
CA ALA A 8 -31.28 -6.79 43.62
C ALA A 8 -31.48 -6.55 42.12
N PHE A 9 -31.55 -5.28 41.72
CA PHE A 9 -31.55 -4.86 40.32
C PHE A 9 -30.14 -5.05 39.77
N PHE A 10 -29.88 -6.19 39.14
CA PHE A 10 -28.70 -6.38 38.30
C PHE A 10 -28.91 -5.60 37.01
N LEU A 11 -28.36 -4.38 36.94
CA LEU A 11 -28.07 -3.71 35.69
C LEU A 11 -26.96 -4.49 34.98
N SER A 12 -27.37 -5.40 34.10
CA SER A 12 -26.52 -5.97 33.07
C SER A 12 -26.08 -4.85 32.14
N LEU A 13 -24.87 -4.34 32.40
CA LEU A 13 -24.06 -3.61 31.42
C LEU A 13 -23.87 -4.54 30.21
N LEU A 14 -24.71 -4.36 29.20
CA LEU A 14 -24.43 -4.80 27.84
C LEU A 14 -23.15 -4.08 27.40
N ALA A 15 -22.02 -4.76 27.52
CA ALA A 15 -20.80 -4.36 26.84
C ALA A 15 -21.11 -4.36 25.33
N ALA A 16 -21.23 -3.18 24.74
CA ALA A 16 -21.34 -3.04 23.29
C ALA A 16 -20.16 -3.78 22.65
N PRO A 17 -20.40 -4.71 21.70
CA PRO A 17 -19.30 -5.37 21.03
C PRO A 17 -18.53 -4.33 20.21
N ALA A 18 -17.22 -4.56 20.09
CA ALA A 18 -16.28 -3.77 19.32
C ALA A 18 -16.89 -3.27 17.99
N GLY A 19 -16.83 -1.95 17.75
CA GLY A 19 -17.52 -1.29 16.64
C GLY A 19 -17.13 -1.85 15.28
N ALA A 20 -18.02 -2.67 14.71
CA ALA A 20 -18.04 -2.97 13.29
C ALA A 20 -18.64 -1.76 12.57
N SER A 21 -18.00 -1.31 11.50
CA SER A 21 -18.50 -0.24 10.62
C SER A 21 -18.66 -0.78 9.22
N VAL A 22 -19.83 -0.61 8.62
CA VAL A 22 -20.08 -0.95 7.22
C VAL A 22 -19.56 0.20 6.36
N ILE A 23 -18.56 -0.07 5.51
CA ILE A 23 -17.97 0.96 4.62
C ILE A 23 -18.48 0.86 3.18
N TYR A 24 -19.16 -0.24 2.85
CA TYR A 24 -19.81 -0.47 1.56
C TYR A 24 -20.92 -1.49 1.75
N ASP A 25 -22.10 -1.21 1.22
CA ASP A 25 -23.24 -2.13 1.15
C ASP A 25 -24.07 -1.80 -0.07
N ASN A 26 -23.85 -2.55 -1.16
CA ASN A 26 -24.67 -2.43 -2.35
C ASN A 26 -24.66 -3.73 -3.17
N HIS A 27 -25.78 -4.02 -3.85
CA HIS A 27 -25.95 -5.18 -4.74
C HIS A 27 -25.56 -6.53 -4.11
N GLY A 28 -25.74 -6.66 -2.79
CA GLY A 28 -25.38 -7.84 -2.02
C GLY A 28 -23.89 -8.01 -1.73
N LEU A 29 -23.04 -7.08 -2.17
CA LEU A 29 -21.64 -6.97 -1.74
C LEU A 29 -21.57 -6.05 -0.52
N VAL A 30 -21.05 -6.57 0.59
CA VAL A 30 -20.96 -5.86 1.87
C VAL A 30 -19.51 -5.89 2.35
N VAL A 31 -19.02 -4.76 2.83
CA VAL A 31 -17.70 -4.61 3.43
C VAL A 31 -17.82 -4.03 4.82
N GLU A 32 -17.37 -4.81 5.79
CA GLU A 32 -17.37 -4.46 7.20
C GLU A 32 -15.94 -4.33 7.70
N VAL A 33 -15.67 -3.25 8.42
CA VAL A 33 -14.39 -3.02 9.11
C VAL A 33 -14.64 -3.08 10.60
N THR A 34 -13.97 -4.02 11.28
CA THR A 34 -14.00 -4.17 12.72
C THR A 34 -12.71 -3.63 13.32
N THR A 35 -12.82 -2.77 14.33
CA THR A 35 -11.66 -2.37 15.13
C THR A 35 -11.77 -2.96 16.51
N SER A 36 -10.81 -3.79 16.91
CA SER A 36 -10.75 -4.35 18.26
C SER A 36 -9.49 -3.87 18.97
N GLY A 37 -9.56 -3.71 20.29
CA GLY A 37 -8.41 -3.36 21.12
C GLY A 37 -8.15 -4.46 22.13
N ARG A 38 -6.91 -4.96 22.20
CA ARG A 38 -6.47 -5.89 23.24
C ARG A 38 -5.29 -5.27 23.97
N GLN A 39 -5.25 -5.44 25.29
CA GLN A 39 -4.05 -5.12 26.05
C GLN A 39 -3.01 -6.22 25.84
N ASP A 40 -1.84 -5.84 25.32
CA ASP A 40 -0.69 -6.73 25.24
C ASP A 40 -0.22 -7.02 26.67
N TRP A 41 -0.21 -8.31 27.03
CA TRP A 41 0.14 -8.75 28.38
C TRP A 41 1.63 -8.60 28.69
N ASN A 42 2.50 -8.60 27.67
CA ASN A 42 3.95 -8.46 27.82
C ASN A 42 4.35 -6.99 28.01
N THR A 43 3.74 -6.10 27.23
CA THR A 43 4.12 -4.67 27.20
C THR A 43 3.19 -3.78 28.02
N GLY A 44 2.02 -4.30 28.45
CA GLY A 44 0.97 -3.54 29.10
C GLY A 44 0.25 -2.55 28.16
N GLN A 45 0.69 -2.43 26.90
CA GLN A 45 0.19 -1.46 25.94
C GLN A 45 -1.07 -1.97 25.25
N ARG A 46 -2.01 -1.05 24.99
CA ARG A 46 -3.19 -1.37 24.19
C ARG A 46 -2.79 -1.49 22.72
N GLN A 47 -2.98 -2.67 22.15
CA GLN A 47 -2.87 -2.93 20.72
C GLN A 47 -4.24 -2.89 20.08
N ASN A 48 -4.41 -2.01 19.09
CA ASN A 48 -5.59 -2.02 18.26
C ASN A 48 -5.33 -2.88 17.01
N THR A 49 -6.32 -3.67 16.61
CA THR A 49 -6.33 -4.44 15.38
C THR A 49 -7.52 -4.04 14.55
N ARG A 50 -7.30 -3.87 13.24
CA ARG A 50 -8.37 -3.63 12.26
C ARG A 50 -8.55 -4.89 11.42
N GLY A 51 -9.74 -5.48 11.47
CA GLY A 51 -10.17 -6.57 10.62
C GLY A 51 -11.09 -6.07 9.51
N THR A 52 -11.05 -6.73 8.36
CA THR A 52 -11.98 -6.47 7.25
C THR A 52 -12.68 -7.75 6.87
N THR A 53 -14.01 -7.72 6.80
CA THR A 53 -14.83 -8.81 6.26
C THR A 53 -15.49 -8.31 4.99
N ILE A 54 -15.34 -9.07 3.90
CA ILE A 54 -16.06 -8.83 2.65
C ILE A 54 -16.98 -10.01 2.42
N SER A 55 -18.25 -9.75 2.16
CA SER A 55 -19.27 -10.76 1.91
C SER A 55 -20.02 -10.46 0.62
N PHE A 56 -20.37 -11.50 -0.14
CA PHE A 56 -21.24 -11.40 -1.30
C PHE A 56 -22.42 -12.36 -1.15
N GLN A 57 -23.64 -11.84 -1.18
CA GLN A 57 -24.88 -12.59 -0.96
C GLN A 57 -24.85 -13.40 0.36
N GLY A 58 -24.32 -12.78 1.42
CA GLY A 58 -24.16 -13.41 2.74
C GLY A 58 -22.96 -14.37 2.87
N ASN A 59 -22.27 -14.70 1.78
CA ASN A 59 -21.10 -15.57 1.80
C ASN A 59 -19.81 -14.77 1.93
N LYS A 60 -19.00 -15.07 2.95
CA LYS A 60 -17.71 -14.40 3.15
C LYS A 60 -16.73 -14.74 2.01
N LEU A 61 -16.05 -13.73 1.49
CA LEU A 61 -14.93 -13.89 0.56
C LEU A 61 -13.65 -14.27 1.34
N CYS A 62 -13.65 -15.47 1.90
CA CYS A 62 -12.55 -16.03 2.66
C CYS A 62 -12.52 -17.55 2.46
N GLY A 63 -11.52 -18.07 1.75
CA GLY A 63 -11.48 -19.47 1.35
C GLY A 63 -10.55 -19.77 0.17
N LYS A 64 -10.52 -21.04 -0.23
CA LYS A 64 -9.81 -21.48 -1.45
C LYS A 64 -10.50 -21.01 -2.73
N ASP A 65 -11.81 -20.80 -2.69
CA ASP A 65 -12.55 -20.33 -3.86
C ASP A 65 -12.20 -18.88 -4.22
N VAL A 66 -11.75 -18.07 -3.25
CA VAL A 66 -11.19 -16.74 -3.51
C VAL A 66 -9.92 -16.81 -4.36
N GLY A 67 -9.08 -17.83 -4.16
CA GLY A 67 -7.90 -18.05 -5.01
C GLY A 67 -8.28 -18.24 -6.48
N LYS A 68 -9.34 -19.00 -6.76
CA LYS A 68 -9.87 -19.21 -8.12
C LYS A 68 -10.45 -17.91 -8.72
N LEU A 69 -11.07 -17.06 -7.89
CA LEU A 69 -11.58 -15.75 -8.33
C LEU A 69 -10.44 -14.78 -8.69
N LEU A 70 -9.35 -14.80 -7.93
CA LEU A 70 -8.18 -13.93 -8.16
C LEU A 70 -7.30 -14.40 -9.33
N TYR A 71 -7.26 -15.71 -9.57
CA TYR A 71 -6.44 -16.35 -10.61
C TYR A 71 -7.30 -17.31 -11.45
N PRO A 72 -8.20 -16.78 -12.31
CA PRO A 72 -9.22 -17.56 -12.99
C PRO A 72 -8.67 -18.51 -14.07
N ASP A 73 -7.45 -18.26 -14.57
CA ASP A 73 -6.81 -19.13 -15.55
C ASP A 73 -6.33 -20.46 -14.95
N GLY A 74 -6.26 -20.57 -13.62
CA GLY A 74 -5.81 -21.74 -12.88
C GLY A 74 -4.35 -22.12 -13.09
N ARG A 75 -3.58 -21.32 -13.86
CA ARG A 75 -2.17 -21.59 -14.18
C ARG A 75 -1.25 -21.21 -13.03
N ASN A 76 -1.65 -20.19 -12.27
CA ASN A 76 -0.92 -19.75 -11.09
C ASN A 76 -1.20 -20.71 -9.91
N MET A 77 -0.15 -21.17 -9.23
CA MET A 77 -0.28 -22.01 -8.03
C MET A 77 -1.09 -21.32 -6.92
N ALA A 78 -1.08 -19.98 -6.87
CA ALA A 78 -1.89 -19.18 -5.98
C ALA A 78 -3.41 -19.40 -6.17
N ALA A 79 -3.87 -19.89 -7.34
CA ALA A 79 -5.27 -20.22 -7.56
C ALA A 79 -5.82 -21.27 -6.57
N ARG A 80 -4.93 -22.07 -5.95
CA ARG A 80 -5.27 -23.10 -4.96
C ARG A 80 -5.07 -22.66 -3.51
N ALA A 81 -4.54 -21.45 -3.30
CA ALA A 81 -4.25 -20.92 -1.98
C ALA A 81 -5.52 -20.44 -1.28
N PHE A 82 -5.45 -20.39 0.05
CA PHE A 82 -6.54 -19.89 0.89
C PHE A 82 -6.35 -18.39 1.11
N PHE A 83 -7.28 -17.59 0.61
CA PHE A 83 -7.24 -16.13 0.72
C PHE A 83 -8.39 -15.60 1.55
N CYS A 84 -8.13 -14.57 2.34
CA CYS A 84 -9.16 -13.78 3.02
C CYS A 84 -8.88 -12.30 2.86
N ALA A 85 -9.94 -11.49 2.94
CA ALA A 85 -9.83 -10.05 2.90
C ALA A 85 -8.96 -9.54 4.06
N ALA A 86 -8.03 -8.64 3.75
CA ALA A 86 -7.17 -7.99 4.72
C ALA A 86 -7.61 -6.54 4.95
N SER A 87 -7.82 -5.80 3.88
CA SER A 87 -8.29 -4.42 3.89
C SER A 87 -9.11 -4.14 2.64
N ALA A 88 -9.99 -3.15 2.74
CA ALA A 88 -10.83 -2.73 1.63
C ALA A 88 -11.04 -1.22 1.64
N ARG A 89 -11.33 -0.69 0.46
CA ARG A 89 -11.70 0.70 0.23
C ARG A 89 -12.89 0.75 -0.71
N ALA A 90 -13.98 1.34 -0.25
CA ALA A 90 -15.10 1.69 -1.11
C ALA A 90 -14.68 2.77 -2.10
N LEU A 91 -15.08 2.62 -3.36
CA LEU A 91 -14.86 3.58 -4.42
C LEU A 91 -16.14 4.35 -4.69
N GLU A 92 -16.00 5.61 -5.11
CA GLU A 92 -17.10 6.43 -5.65
C GLU A 92 -17.79 5.82 -6.89
N THR A 93 -17.25 4.77 -7.50
CA THR A 93 -17.76 4.11 -8.71
C THR A 93 -18.65 2.89 -8.44
N ASP A 94 -19.24 2.79 -7.25
CA ASP A 94 -20.01 1.61 -6.80
C ASP A 94 -19.21 0.30 -6.95
N ALA A 95 -18.00 0.34 -6.41
CA ALA A 95 -17.05 -0.77 -6.44
C ALA A 95 -16.14 -0.72 -5.21
N VAL A 96 -15.34 -1.76 -5.02
CA VAL A 96 -14.43 -1.89 -3.87
C VAL A 96 -13.04 -2.28 -4.36
N LEU A 97 -12.00 -1.60 -3.89
CA LEU A 97 -10.64 -2.15 -3.92
C LEU A 97 -10.42 -2.99 -2.67
N ALA A 98 -9.92 -4.21 -2.82
CA ALA A 98 -9.71 -5.13 -1.72
C ALA A 98 -8.35 -5.83 -1.83
N TYR A 99 -7.62 -5.83 -0.72
CA TYR A 99 -6.48 -6.69 -0.54
C TYR A 99 -6.91 -8.05 0.00
N PHE A 100 -6.36 -9.10 -0.59
CA PHE A 100 -6.49 -10.47 -0.13
C PHE A 100 -5.12 -11.00 0.27
N THR A 101 -5.02 -11.55 1.47
CA THR A 101 -3.79 -12.16 1.99
C THR A 101 -3.95 -13.66 2.14
N SER A 102 -2.83 -14.37 2.00
CA SER A 102 -2.72 -15.80 2.20
C SER A 102 -1.46 -16.09 3.03
N SER A 103 -1.47 -17.19 3.78
CA SER A 103 -0.28 -17.71 4.45
C SER A 103 0.64 -18.50 3.51
N SER A 104 0.14 -18.87 2.31
CA SER A 104 0.83 -19.75 1.36
C SER A 104 1.00 -19.14 -0.04
N ALA A 105 0.61 -17.87 -0.23
CA ALA A 105 0.76 -17.14 -1.48
C ALA A 105 0.92 -15.65 -1.20
N ASP A 106 1.46 -14.92 -2.18
CA ASP A 106 1.62 -13.47 -2.07
C ASP A 106 0.26 -12.75 -2.00
N PRO A 107 0.20 -11.59 -1.31
CA PRO A 107 -1.02 -10.81 -1.26
C PRO A 107 -1.42 -10.32 -2.65
N ALA A 108 -2.73 -10.26 -2.91
CA ALA A 108 -3.29 -9.79 -4.16
C ALA A 108 -4.16 -8.55 -3.91
N LEU A 109 -4.11 -7.59 -4.83
CA LEU A 109 -5.05 -6.48 -4.89
C LEU A 109 -6.08 -6.76 -5.99
N ALA A 110 -7.36 -6.59 -5.68
CA ALA A 110 -8.44 -6.77 -6.64
C ALA A 110 -9.46 -5.64 -6.59
N HIS A 111 -10.05 -5.37 -7.74
CA HIS A 111 -11.26 -4.57 -7.87
C HIS A 111 -12.47 -5.50 -7.87
N LEU A 112 -13.41 -5.24 -6.96
CA LEU A 112 -14.65 -5.98 -6.77
C LEU A 112 -15.81 -5.10 -7.24
N GLN A 113 -16.65 -5.63 -8.12
CA GLN A 113 -17.84 -4.95 -8.60
C GLN A 113 -18.94 -5.98 -8.84
N VAL A 114 -20.19 -5.62 -8.59
CA VAL A 114 -21.33 -6.47 -8.96
C VAL A 114 -21.88 -6.00 -10.29
N VAL A 115 -21.89 -6.88 -11.29
CA VAL A 115 -22.40 -6.59 -12.64
C VAL A 115 -23.43 -7.64 -13.00
N ASN A 116 -24.66 -7.21 -13.33
CA ASN A 116 -25.79 -8.10 -13.63
C ASN A 116 -26.04 -9.15 -12.53
N GLY A 117 -25.95 -8.74 -11.27
CA GLY A 117 -26.15 -9.62 -10.11
C GLY A 117 -25.02 -10.61 -9.84
N ALA A 118 -23.93 -10.58 -10.61
CA ALA A 118 -22.76 -11.45 -10.42
C ALA A 118 -21.56 -10.65 -9.92
N LEU A 119 -20.85 -11.19 -8.93
CA LEU A 119 -19.59 -10.62 -8.45
C LEU A 119 -18.51 -10.78 -9.53
N ARG A 120 -17.94 -9.66 -9.94
CA ARG A 120 -16.75 -9.56 -10.78
C ARG A 120 -15.56 -9.21 -9.91
N VAL A 121 -14.58 -10.10 -9.92
CA VAL A 121 -13.29 -9.91 -9.24
C VAL A 121 -12.25 -9.72 -10.34
N ASN A 122 -11.64 -8.55 -10.38
CA ASN A 122 -10.56 -8.23 -11.31
C ASN A 122 -9.27 -8.00 -10.53
N ARG A 123 -8.33 -8.95 -10.56
CA ARG A 123 -7.01 -8.78 -9.96
C ARG A 123 -6.27 -7.67 -10.70
N LEU A 124 -5.79 -6.69 -9.95
CA LEU A 124 -5.04 -5.57 -10.52
C LEU A 124 -3.56 -5.93 -10.61
N MET A 125 -3.01 -5.81 -11.82
CA MET A 125 -1.56 -5.87 -12.02
C MET A 125 -0.94 -4.54 -11.57
N LEU A 126 -0.02 -4.62 -10.61
CA LEU A 126 0.75 -3.51 -10.07
C LEU A 126 2.03 -3.27 -10.86
N SER A 127 2.51 -4.26 -11.60
CA SER A 127 3.65 -4.16 -12.49
C SER A 127 3.44 -5.00 -13.74
N ASN A 128 4.08 -4.60 -14.84
CA ASN A 128 4.18 -5.42 -16.05
C ASN A 128 5.27 -6.51 -15.92
N GLN A 129 6.13 -6.41 -14.92
CA GLN A 129 7.13 -7.41 -14.57
C GLN A 129 6.54 -8.33 -13.50
N ALA A 130 6.38 -9.61 -13.83
CA ALA A 130 5.65 -10.57 -13.00
C ALA A 130 6.29 -10.79 -11.62
N ASP A 131 7.62 -10.74 -11.55
CA ASP A 131 8.38 -10.78 -10.31
C ASP A 131 8.10 -9.57 -9.43
N ARG A 132 7.79 -8.41 -10.02
CA ARG A 132 7.52 -7.14 -9.30
C ARG A 132 6.04 -6.86 -9.04
N ASP A 133 5.15 -7.76 -9.43
CA ASP A 133 3.69 -7.65 -9.31
C ASP A 133 3.17 -8.09 -7.93
N LYS A 134 3.77 -7.51 -6.87
CA LYS A 134 3.43 -7.82 -5.47
C LYS A 134 3.34 -6.53 -4.64
N PRO A 135 2.27 -6.34 -3.85
CA PRO A 135 2.15 -5.19 -2.96
C PRO A 135 3.13 -5.31 -1.77
N SER A 136 3.62 -4.18 -1.26
CA SER A 136 4.48 -4.14 -0.05
C SER A 136 3.72 -4.49 1.22
N GLY A 137 2.41 -4.24 1.21
CA GLY A 137 1.49 -4.48 2.32
C GLY A 137 0.05 -4.29 1.86
N THR A 138 -0.86 -4.18 2.82
CA THR A 138 -2.30 -4.12 2.57
C THR A 138 -2.88 -2.75 2.88
N ARG A 139 -2.09 -1.69 2.72
CA ARG A 139 -2.52 -0.33 3.04
C ARG A 139 -2.88 0.43 1.77
N PHE A 140 -4.06 1.04 1.77
CA PHE A 140 -4.43 2.05 0.79
C PHE A 140 -3.91 3.40 1.26
N GLU A 141 -3.11 4.04 0.43
CA GLU A 141 -2.55 5.35 0.70
C GLU A 141 -3.31 6.44 -0.05
N ASP A 142 -3.22 7.66 0.46
CA ASP A 142 -3.76 8.83 -0.20
C ASP A 142 -2.93 9.14 -1.46
N ALA A 143 -3.63 9.32 -2.58
CA ALA A 143 -3.08 9.61 -3.90
C ALA A 143 -2.89 11.11 -4.16
N ARG A 144 -3.34 11.98 -3.25
CA ARG A 144 -3.40 13.45 -3.39
C ARG A 144 -4.26 13.91 -4.58
N LEU A 145 -5.10 13.02 -5.10
CA LEU A 145 -6.00 13.26 -6.21
C LEU A 145 -7.35 12.57 -5.95
N PRO A 146 -8.49 13.31 -6.05
CA PRO A 146 -9.81 12.71 -5.99
C PRO A 146 -10.02 11.67 -7.10
N GLY A 147 -10.69 10.55 -6.81
CA GLY A 147 -10.88 9.48 -7.79
C GLY A 147 -9.64 8.61 -8.02
N TRP A 148 -8.62 8.73 -7.16
CA TRP A 148 -7.41 7.91 -7.20
C TRP A 148 -7.07 7.32 -5.84
N THR A 149 -6.44 6.14 -5.87
CA THR A 149 -5.85 5.47 -4.71
C THR A 149 -4.39 5.18 -4.99
N ARG A 150 -3.52 5.40 -3.99
CA ARG A 150 -2.11 5.04 -4.09
C ARG A 150 -1.86 3.74 -3.34
N VAL A 151 -1.02 2.90 -3.92
CA VAL A 151 -0.50 1.70 -3.26
C VAL A 151 1.00 1.60 -3.53
N GLU A 152 1.67 0.73 -2.79
CA GLU A 152 3.11 0.50 -2.95
C GLU A 152 3.39 -0.97 -3.27
N THR A 153 4.38 -1.21 -4.13
CA THR A 153 4.88 -2.57 -4.41
C THR A 153 5.98 -2.94 -3.42
N ALA A 154 6.29 -4.24 -3.30
CA ALA A 154 7.36 -4.73 -2.46
C ALA A 154 8.76 -4.19 -2.85
N TRP A 155 8.91 -3.56 -4.02
CA TRP A 155 10.12 -2.90 -4.51
C TRP A 155 10.13 -1.39 -4.26
N ALA A 156 9.33 -0.91 -3.32
CA ALA A 156 9.20 0.52 -3.00
C ALA A 156 8.81 1.39 -4.22
N GLU A 157 8.00 0.84 -5.11
CA GLU A 157 7.42 1.58 -6.23
C GLU A 157 6.06 2.15 -5.87
N THR A 158 5.79 3.36 -6.37
CA THR A 158 4.47 3.98 -6.25
C THR A 158 3.59 3.55 -7.40
N VAL A 159 2.41 3.00 -7.10
CA VAL A 159 1.36 2.67 -8.07
C VAL A 159 0.14 3.53 -7.80
N MET A 160 -0.35 4.19 -8.84
CA MET A 160 -1.54 5.05 -8.81
C MET A 160 -2.69 4.30 -9.48
N ILE A 161 -3.82 4.17 -8.78
CA ILE A 161 -5.01 3.46 -9.26
C ILE A 161 -6.09 4.50 -9.49
N ARG A 162 -6.43 4.75 -10.75
CA ARG A 162 -7.60 5.56 -11.12
C ARG A 162 -8.86 4.73 -10.93
N HIS A 163 -9.90 5.31 -10.34
CA HIS A 163 -11.16 4.61 -10.07
C HIS A 163 -12.05 4.54 -11.33
N ALA A 164 -12.10 5.61 -12.14
CA ALA A 164 -12.89 5.66 -13.38
C ALA A 164 -12.17 6.39 -14.55
N PRO A 165 -11.90 5.72 -15.68
CA PRO A 165 -11.92 4.26 -15.84
C PRO A 165 -10.86 3.61 -14.95
N LEU A 166 -11.13 2.37 -14.52
CA LEU A 166 -10.23 1.60 -13.67
C LEU A 166 -8.88 1.37 -14.38
N LYS A 167 -7.80 1.95 -13.85
CA LYS A 167 -6.44 1.74 -14.38
C LYS A 167 -5.42 1.83 -13.24
N ALA A 168 -4.63 0.78 -13.08
CA ALA A 168 -3.42 0.80 -12.25
C ALA A 168 -2.24 1.28 -13.11
N GLN A 169 -1.53 2.29 -12.63
CA GLN A 169 -0.35 2.86 -13.29
C GLN A 169 0.82 2.84 -12.32
N ASN A 170 1.81 2.00 -12.62
CA ASN A 170 3.07 1.99 -11.89
C ASN A 170 3.92 3.20 -12.34
N LEU A 171 4.36 4.02 -11.38
CA LEU A 171 5.24 5.18 -11.60
C LEU A 171 6.72 4.85 -11.31
N GLY A 172 7.01 3.63 -10.88
CA GLY A 172 8.32 3.14 -10.50
C GLY A 172 8.73 3.57 -9.09
N ALA A 173 10.03 3.45 -8.82
CA ALA A 173 10.61 3.66 -7.50
C ALA A 173 10.39 5.08 -6.94
N GLY A 174 10.13 5.15 -5.64
CA GLY A 174 10.04 6.39 -4.88
C GLY A 174 8.69 6.59 -4.21
N LYS A 175 8.66 7.50 -3.25
CA LYS A 175 7.49 7.91 -2.48
C LYS A 175 6.87 9.15 -3.10
N LEU A 176 5.54 9.18 -3.18
CA LEU A 176 4.79 10.32 -3.72
C LEU A 176 4.97 11.57 -2.83
N LEU A 177 5.51 12.63 -3.40
CA LEU A 177 5.54 13.96 -2.80
C LEU A 177 4.26 14.71 -3.11
N ASP A 178 3.90 14.75 -4.39
CA ASP A 178 2.82 15.58 -4.88
C ASP A 178 2.36 15.18 -6.30
N VAL A 179 1.19 15.66 -6.71
CA VAL A 179 0.71 15.61 -8.09
C VAL A 179 0.26 17.00 -8.53
N ASP A 180 0.86 17.50 -9.61
CA ASP A 180 0.54 18.80 -10.21
C ASP A 180 0.16 18.58 -11.68
N GLY A 181 -1.13 18.74 -12.00
CA GLY A 181 -1.68 18.37 -13.31
C GLY A 181 -1.45 16.88 -13.63
N ASP A 182 -0.78 16.59 -14.75
CA ASP A 182 -0.41 15.23 -15.18
C ASP A 182 1.01 14.81 -14.72
N VAL A 183 1.61 15.53 -13.76
CA VAL A 183 2.96 15.24 -13.26
C VAL A 183 2.92 14.80 -11.81
N ALA A 184 3.35 13.57 -11.55
CA ALA A 184 3.62 13.05 -10.21
C ALA A 184 5.09 13.27 -9.86
N TYR A 185 5.33 13.91 -8.70
CA TYR A 185 6.66 14.11 -8.14
C TYR A 185 6.95 13.03 -7.12
N LEU A 186 8.03 12.30 -7.30
CA LEU A 186 8.48 11.24 -6.39
C LEU A 186 9.83 11.59 -5.78
N ALA A 187 10.03 11.20 -4.53
CA ALA A 187 11.34 11.17 -3.89
C ALA A 187 11.80 9.73 -3.71
N ILE A 188 13.05 9.42 -4.05
CA ILE A 188 13.73 8.19 -3.63
C ILE A 188 14.56 8.56 -2.41
N PRO A 189 14.12 8.20 -1.18
CA PRO A 189 14.90 8.46 0.02
C PRO A 189 16.26 7.74 -0.08
N PRO A 190 17.34 8.33 0.46
CA PRO A 190 18.61 7.62 0.50
C PRO A 190 18.45 6.38 1.36
N GLY A 191 19.02 5.26 0.92
CA GLY A 191 18.80 3.99 1.60
C GLY A 191 19.64 2.89 1.02
N ARG A 192 19.14 1.67 1.15
CA ARG A 192 19.73 0.48 0.56
C ARG A 192 18.79 -0.05 -0.51
N ASP A 193 19.19 0.07 -1.76
CA ASP A 193 18.51 -0.59 -2.87
C ASP A 193 18.91 -2.07 -2.91
N VAL A 194 17.95 -2.91 -3.28
CA VAL A 194 18.16 -4.34 -3.46
C VAL A 194 18.43 -4.60 -4.94
N VAL A 195 19.68 -4.93 -5.26
CA VAL A 195 20.06 -5.36 -6.61
C VAL A 195 20.10 -6.88 -6.62
N VAL A 196 19.32 -7.51 -7.49
CA VAL A 196 19.38 -8.95 -7.74
C VAL A 196 20.69 -9.25 -8.47
N VAL A 197 21.61 -9.90 -7.77
CA VAL A 197 22.90 -10.36 -8.31
C VAL A 197 22.73 -11.67 -9.05
N GLN A 198 21.87 -12.55 -8.56
CA GLN A 198 21.43 -13.76 -9.26
C GLN A 198 19.93 -13.97 -9.05
N PRO A 199 19.14 -14.19 -10.12
CA PRO A 199 17.72 -14.47 -9.99
C PRO A 199 17.49 -15.83 -9.34
N ALA A 200 16.32 -16.02 -8.74
CA ALA A 200 15.93 -17.33 -8.23
C ALA A 200 15.90 -18.35 -9.38
N THR A 201 16.48 -19.53 -9.15
CA THR A 201 16.53 -20.61 -10.16
C THR A 201 15.91 -21.88 -9.62
N ARG A 202 15.32 -22.68 -10.50
CA ARG A 202 14.82 -24.02 -10.17
C ARG A 202 15.87 -25.04 -10.57
N VAL A 203 16.42 -25.75 -9.60
CA VAL A 203 17.43 -26.79 -9.82
C VAL A 203 16.94 -28.13 -9.27
N LYS A 204 17.34 -29.23 -9.89
CA LYS A 204 17.16 -30.56 -9.29
C LYS A 204 18.27 -30.80 -8.27
N ASP A 205 17.93 -31.26 -7.07
CA ASP A 205 18.93 -31.71 -6.11
C ASP A 205 19.52 -33.07 -6.52
N ALA A 206 20.49 -33.57 -5.74
CA ALA A 206 21.18 -34.83 -6.01
C ALA A 206 20.24 -36.05 -5.98
N GLN A 207 19.04 -35.91 -5.42
CA GLN A 207 18.00 -36.93 -5.33
C GLN A 207 16.95 -36.81 -6.45
N GLY A 208 17.07 -35.78 -7.30
CA GLY A 208 16.17 -35.54 -8.42
C GLY A 208 14.96 -34.66 -8.10
N ASP A 209 14.86 -34.15 -6.86
CA ASP A 209 13.75 -33.30 -6.42
C ASP A 209 13.98 -31.85 -6.86
N MET A 210 12.92 -31.19 -7.31
CA MET A 210 12.97 -29.80 -7.75
C MET A 210 13.05 -28.86 -6.53
N ARG A 211 14.17 -28.14 -6.39
CA ARG A 211 14.38 -27.10 -5.38
C ARG A 211 14.46 -25.72 -6.01
N ILE A 212 14.00 -24.71 -5.27
CA ILE A 212 14.18 -23.30 -5.62
C ILE A 212 15.44 -22.84 -4.92
N VAL A 213 16.46 -22.45 -5.69
CA VAL A 213 17.56 -21.63 -5.18
C VAL A 213 17.03 -20.21 -5.09
N PRO A 214 16.95 -19.62 -3.87
CA PRO A 214 16.48 -18.25 -3.72
C PRO A 214 17.40 -17.27 -4.44
N GLU A 215 16.87 -16.11 -4.79
CA GLU A 215 17.65 -15.02 -5.37
C GLU A 215 18.81 -14.61 -4.45
N VAL A 216 19.95 -14.26 -5.05
CA VAL A 216 21.04 -13.60 -4.34
C VAL A 216 20.89 -12.12 -4.57
N VAL A 217 20.66 -11.37 -3.51
CA VAL A 217 20.53 -9.92 -3.55
C VAL A 217 21.71 -9.23 -2.89
N LYS A 218 22.11 -8.08 -3.43
CA LYS A 218 23.08 -7.18 -2.81
C LYS A 218 22.39 -5.87 -2.48
N PHE A 219 22.55 -5.44 -1.24
CA PHE A 219 22.17 -4.10 -0.81
C PHE A 219 23.23 -3.11 -1.28
N VAL A 220 22.86 -2.18 -2.15
CA VAL A 220 23.71 -1.06 -2.58
C VAL A 220 23.17 0.23 -2.01
N ASP A 221 24.05 1.17 -1.66
CA ASP A 221 23.59 2.47 -1.19
C ASP A 221 22.92 3.21 -2.35
N ALA A 222 21.63 3.48 -2.18
CA ALA A 222 20.83 4.25 -3.12
C ALA A 222 20.97 5.72 -2.72
N PRO A 223 21.56 6.58 -3.57
CA PRO A 223 21.58 7.99 -3.28
C PRO A 223 20.17 8.57 -3.34
N LEU A 224 20.00 9.71 -2.69
CA LEU A 224 18.80 10.52 -2.84
C LEU A 224 18.59 10.87 -4.31
N ALA A 225 17.35 10.75 -4.78
CA ALA A 225 16.93 11.27 -6.08
C ALA A 225 15.50 11.81 -6.03
N PHE A 226 15.19 12.73 -6.95
CA PHE A 226 13.82 13.13 -7.24
C PHE A 226 13.46 12.76 -8.66
N ARG A 227 12.19 12.43 -8.88
CA ARG A 227 11.65 12.06 -10.19
C ARG A 227 10.40 12.86 -10.46
N ALA A 228 10.23 13.28 -11.70
CA ALA A 228 8.97 13.78 -12.23
C ALA A 228 8.48 12.77 -13.25
N VAL A 229 7.29 12.20 -13.03
CA VAL A 229 6.73 11.11 -13.82
C VAL A 229 5.37 11.56 -14.35
N ARG A 230 5.10 11.28 -15.62
CA ARG A 230 3.79 11.55 -16.19
C ARG A 230 2.77 10.54 -15.65
N LEU A 231 1.67 11.03 -15.10
CA LEU A 231 0.67 10.17 -14.46
C LEU A 231 -0.13 9.34 -15.49
N SER A 232 -0.39 9.88 -16.67
CA SER A 232 -1.20 9.22 -17.70
C SER A 232 -0.59 7.93 -18.29
N ASP A 233 0.74 7.87 -18.42
CA ASP A 233 1.47 6.75 -19.02
C ASP A 233 2.61 6.17 -18.16
N GLY A 234 2.93 6.79 -17.02
CA GLY A 234 4.02 6.37 -16.12
C GLY A 234 5.43 6.70 -16.64
N ARG A 235 5.55 7.48 -17.73
CA ARG A 235 6.85 7.82 -18.31
C ARG A 235 7.58 8.83 -17.43
N GLU A 236 8.83 8.53 -17.11
CA GLU A 236 9.70 9.51 -16.44
C GLU A 236 9.98 10.69 -17.37
N LEU A 237 9.63 11.89 -16.91
CA LEU A 237 9.83 13.14 -17.62
C LEU A 237 11.22 13.69 -17.34
N ALA A 238 11.62 13.68 -16.07
CA ALA A 238 12.91 14.17 -15.63
C ALA A 238 13.28 13.55 -14.28
N ARG A 239 14.59 13.50 -14.02
CA ARG A 239 15.17 12.98 -12.79
C ARG A 239 16.31 13.88 -12.33
N LEU A 240 16.41 14.03 -11.02
CA LEU A 240 17.48 14.74 -10.33
C LEU A 240 18.16 13.76 -9.39
N ASP A 241 19.34 13.30 -9.77
CA ASP A 241 20.18 12.41 -8.96
C ASP A 241 21.22 13.21 -8.17
N PHE A 242 21.44 12.82 -6.92
CA PHE A 242 22.53 13.34 -6.11
C PHE A 242 23.64 12.30 -6.02
N LYS A 243 24.90 12.70 -6.19
CA LYS A 243 26.04 11.80 -5.98
C LYS A 243 26.47 11.74 -4.52
N ASP A 244 26.19 12.80 -3.75
CA ASP A 244 26.53 12.90 -2.34
C ASP A 244 25.59 12.02 -1.50
N THR A 245 26.10 10.89 -1.02
CA THR A 245 25.36 9.93 -0.17
C THR A 245 25.12 10.45 1.26
N CYS A 246 25.75 11.57 1.62
CA CYS A 246 25.46 12.29 2.86
C CYS A 246 24.18 13.12 2.77
N LEU A 247 23.68 13.44 1.58
CA LEU A 247 22.41 14.14 1.46
C LEU A 247 21.24 13.23 1.88
N THR A 248 20.26 13.85 2.52
CA THR A 248 19.02 13.20 2.93
C THR A 248 17.82 14.10 2.66
N LEU A 249 16.63 13.50 2.73
CA LEU A 249 15.40 14.26 2.84
C LEU A 249 15.23 14.74 4.28
N PRO A 250 14.54 15.88 4.50
CA PRO A 250 13.96 16.15 5.81
C PRO A 250 13.03 15.00 6.22
N ALA A 251 12.67 14.89 7.49
CA ALA A 251 11.75 13.86 7.95
C ALA A 251 10.33 14.13 7.41
N ILE A 252 10.05 13.67 6.20
CA ILE A 252 8.78 13.86 5.48
C ILE A 252 7.79 12.76 5.85
N GLU A 253 6.54 13.14 6.09
CA GLU A 253 5.42 12.24 6.22
C GLU A 253 4.76 11.96 4.86
N PHE A 254 5.25 10.93 4.16
CA PHE A 254 4.75 10.58 2.82
C PHE A 254 3.33 10.01 2.80
N ASN A 255 2.90 9.42 3.91
CA ASN A 255 1.63 8.72 4.02
C ASN A 255 0.78 9.42 5.08
N ARG A 256 -0.53 9.58 4.82
CA ARG A 256 -1.44 10.15 5.82
C ARG A 256 -1.32 9.34 7.12
N PRO A 257 -1.18 9.96 8.30
CA PRO A 257 -1.17 9.22 9.56
C PRO A 257 -2.39 8.31 9.68
N ASP A 258 -2.21 7.08 10.18
CA ASP A 258 -3.35 6.25 10.56
C ASP A 258 -3.76 6.59 12.00
N PRO A 259 -4.98 7.08 12.25
CA PRO A 259 -5.43 7.37 13.62
C PRO A 259 -5.41 6.16 14.56
N LEU A 260 -5.47 4.94 14.04
CA LEU A 260 -5.35 3.72 14.87
C LEU A 260 -3.92 3.39 15.28
N TYR A 261 -2.93 3.87 14.52
CA TYR A 261 -1.51 3.60 14.72
C TYR A 261 -0.75 4.92 14.69
N PRO A 262 -0.98 5.82 15.67
CA PRO A 262 -0.31 7.11 15.69
C PRO A 262 1.20 6.91 15.83
N SER A 263 1.97 7.55 14.96
CA SER A 263 3.42 7.58 15.08
C SER A 263 3.84 8.66 16.07
N SER A 264 4.74 8.34 16.99
CA SER A 264 5.40 9.31 17.88
C SER A 264 6.63 9.95 17.23
N ALA A 265 6.99 9.57 16.00
CA ALA A 265 8.17 10.07 15.32
C ALA A 265 7.98 11.54 14.94
N LYS A 266 8.92 12.41 15.33
CA LYS A 266 8.94 13.81 14.89
C LYS A 266 9.13 13.89 13.38
N ARG A 267 8.33 14.72 12.72
CA ARG A 267 8.40 15.02 11.29
C ARG A 267 8.74 16.49 11.10
N ASP A 268 9.58 16.76 10.11
CA ASP A 268 9.94 18.12 9.70
C ASP A 268 8.92 18.67 8.69
N VAL A 269 8.30 17.78 7.90
CA VAL A 269 7.25 18.12 6.92
C VAL A 269 6.08 17.15 7.11
N LEU A 270 4.93 17.68 7.52
CA LEU A 270 3.70 16.92 7.73
C LEU A 270 3.04 16.54 6.40
N PHE A 271 2.17 15.53 6.43
CA PHE A 271 1.55 14.99 5.21
C PHE A 271 0.88 16.06 4.33
N ASP A 272 0.14 16.99 4.94
CA ASP A 272 -0.59 18.03 4.21
C ASP A 272 0.34 19.15 3.68
N ASP A 273 1.53 19.30 4.25
CA ASP A 273 2.53 20.31 3.84
C ASP A 273 3.49 19.83 2.75
N VAL A 274 3.52 18.52 2.47
CA VAL A 274 4.44 17.94 1.45
C VAL A 274 4.28 18.58 0.07
N PRO A 275 3.07 18.86 -0.45
CA PRO A 275 2.89 19.55 -1.73
C PRO A 275 3.54 20.94 -1.74
N ALA A 276 3.34 21.72 -0.67
CA ALA A 276 3.93 23.04 -0.51
C ALA A 276 5.46 22.94 -0.46
N TRP A 277 5.99 22.04 0.37
CA TRP A 277 7.44 21.78 0.45
C TRP A 277 8.04 21.36 -0.90
N ARG A 278 7.36 20.46 -1.63
CA ARG A 278 7.76 20.03 -2.98
C ARG A 278 7.81 21.24 -3.91
N SER A 279 6.78 22.09 -3.89
CA SER A 279 6.70 23.27 -4.75
C SER A 279 7.77 24.32 -4.44
N THR A 280 8.22 24.46 -3.20
CA THR A 280 9.29 25.38 -2.81
C THR A 280 10.69 24.76 -3.00
N THR A 281 10.79 23.44 -3.09
CA THR A 281 12.05 22.71 -3.19
C THR A 281 12.44 22.39 -4.63
N LEU A 282 11.48 21.95 -5.44
CA LEU A 282 11.72 21.43 -6.79
C LEU A 282 11.17 22.36 -7.86
N GLN A 283 11.87 22.40 -8.99
CA GLN A 283 11.43 23.06 -10.21
C GLN A 283 11.54 22.08 -11.37
N LEU A 284 10.41 21.83 -12.04
CA LEU A 284 10.37 21.15 -13.32
C LEU A 284 10.26 22.20 -14.42
N THR A 285 11.22 22.22 -15.34
CA THR A 285 11.14 23.01 -16.57
C THR A 285 10.86 22.08 -17.73
N GLN A 286 9.80 22.34 -18.50
CA GLN A 286 9.43 21.53 -19.66
C GLN A 286 9.53 22.37 -20.93
N ASN A 287 10.51 22.04 -21.76
CA ASN A 287 10.65 22.56 -23.12
C ASN A 287 10.21 21.47 -24.11
N PRO A 288 9.84 21.82 -25.36
CA PRO A 288 9.57 20.84 -26.40
C PRO A 288 10.71 19.80 -26.49
N GLY A 289 10.40 18.53 -26.26
CA GLY A 289 11.35 17.42 -26.32
C GLY A 289 12.31 17.26 -25.13
N ARG A 290 12.27 18.15 -24.12
CA ARG A 290 13.15 18.06 -22.94
C ARG A 290 12.48 18.57 -21.68
N ALA A 291 12.44 17.73 -20.64
CA ALA A 291 12.12 18.16 -19.30
C ALA A 291 13.37 18.09 -18.41
N THR A 292 13.47 18.97 -17.41
CA THR A 292 14.60 19.01 -16.49
C THR A 292 14.09 19.33 -15.10
N LEU A 293 14.51 18.53 -14.12
CA LEU A 293 14.15 18.65 -12.71
C LEU A 293 15.37 19.16 -11.94
N GLN A 294 15.19 20.22 -11.17
CA GLN A 294 16.26 20.86 -10.39
C GLN A 294 15.74 21.26 -9.01
N LEU A 295 16.65 21.47 -8.06
CA LEU A 295 16.34 22.22 -6.86
C LEU A 295 16.10 23.68 -7.24
N LYS A 296 15.15 24.34 -6.57
CA LYS A 296 14.98 25.79 -6.70
C LYS A 296 16.23 26.52 -6.17
N PRO A 297 16.55 27.70 -6.73
CA PRO A 297 17.68 28.50 -6.26
C PRO A 297 17.62 28.76 -4.74
N GLY A 298 18.76 28.60 -4.06
CA GLY A 298 18.87 28.81 -2.61
C GLY A 298 18.35 27.66 -1.74
N VAL A 299 17.77 26.61 -2.32
CA VAL A 299 17.34 25.43 -1.56
C VAL A 299 18.51 24.48 -1.32
N ALA A 300 18.72 24.13 -0.06
CA ALA A 300 19.68 23.12 0.37
C ALA A 300 18.96 21.96 1.05
N LEU A 301 19.36 20.73 0.71
CA LEU A 301 18.86 19.52 1.36
C LEU A 301 19.68 19.23 2.63
N PRO A 302 19.07 18.65 3.68
CA PRO A 302 19.78 18.28 4.89
C PRO A 302 20.84 17.22 4.62
N THR A 303 21.86 17.20 5.48
CA THR A 303 22.91 16.17 5.49
C THR A 303 22.75 15.24 6.68
N LYS A 304 23.03 13.96 6.50
CA LYS A 304 23.10 12.96 7.58
C LYS A 304 24.11 13.41 8.64
N ALA A 305 23.72 13.34 9.91
CA ALA A 305 24.61 13.65 11.02
C ALA A 305 25.85 12.73 10.98
N ASN A 306 27.03 13.31 11.22
CA ASN A 306 28.32 12.61 11.24
C ASN A 306 28.72 11.91 9.92
N CYS A 307 28.12 12.29 8.79
CA CYS A 307 28.50 11.75 7.49
C CYS A 307 29.81 12.39 7.01
N LYS A 308 30.82 11.55 6.75
CA LYS A 308 32.05 11.98 6.09
C LYS A 308 31.80 11.96 4.58
N ARG A 309 31.94 13.11 3.93
CA ARG A 309 31.92 13.19 2.46
C ARG A 309 33.08 12.33 1.94
N GLY A 310 32.73 11.29 1.18
CA GLY A 310 33.69 10.45 0.45
C GLY A 310 34.12 11.10 -0.84
#